data_AF-Q0QZW3-F1
#
_entry.id   AF-Q0QZW3-F1
#
_cell.length_a   1.000
_cell.length_b   1.000
_cell.length_c   1.000
_cell.angle_alpha   90.00
_cell.angle_beta   90.00
_cell.angle_gamma   90.00
#
_symmetry.space_group_name_H-M   'P 1'
#
loop_
_entity.id
_entity.type
_entity.pdbx_description
1 polymer ?
#
loop_
_entity_poly.entity_id
_entity_poly.type
_entity_poly.pdbx_seq_one_letter_code
_entity_poly.pdbx_strand_id
1 'polypeptide(L)'
;LLIGKDATNLRELQHLMERAVTGNYSAKAAIDVALHDLKARSLNLPLSDLIGGAIQQGIPIAWTLASGDTQRDIAIAEEMIERRRHNRFKIKLGVRSPADDLRHIEKIIERVGDRAAVRVDINQAWDENTASVWIPRLEAAGVELVEQPVARSNFDALRRLSADNGVAILADESLSSLASAFELARHHCVDAFSLKLCNMGGVANTLKVAAIAEASGIASYGGTMLDSSIGTAAALHVYATLPTMPFG
;
A
#
# COMPACT_ATOMS: atom_id res chain seq x y z
N LEU A 1 -23.42 13.92 14.27
CA LEU A 1 -22.21 13.90 15.11
C LEU A 1 -21.42 15.21 15.02
N LEU A 2 -20.96 15.62 13.82
CA LEU A 2 -20.04 16.75 13.66
C LEU A 2 -20.71 18.11 13.35
N ILE A 3 -22.01 18.14 13.07
CA ILE A 3 -22.75 19.38 12.78
C ILE A 3 -22.66 20.32 13.99
N GLY A 4 -22.33 21.59 13.74
CA GLY A 4 -22.18 22.63 14.76
C GLY A 4 -20.84 22.63 15.49
N LYS A 5 -19.88 21.79 15.08
CA LYS A 5 -18.50 21.80 15.61
C LYS A 5 -17.57 22.67 14.76
N ASP A 6 -16.46 23.09 15.34
CA ASP A 6 -15.40 23.80 14.62
C ASP A 6 -14.70 22.84 13.64
N ALA A 7 -14.89 23.10 12.34
CA ALA A 7 -14.33 22.30 11.26
C ALA A 7 -12.80 22.36 11.16
N THR A 8 -12.16 23.32 11.82
CA THR A 8 -10.69 23.50 11.80
C THR A 8 -9.97 22.72 12.90
N ASN A 9 -10.69 22.25 13.93
CA ASN A 9 -10.14 21.40 14.99
C ASN A 9 -10.16 19.92 14.60
N LEU A 10 -9.32 19.55 13.63
CA LEU A 10 -9.26 18.21 13.03
C LEU A 10 -9.11 17.09 14.08
N ARG A 11 -8.32 17.33 15.14
CA ARG A 11 -8.07 16.33 16.20
C ARG A 11 -9.30 16.09 17.07
N GLU A 12 -10.05 17.13 17.40
CA GLU A 12 -11.32 16.97 18.13
C GLU A 12 -12.32 16.17 17.29
N LEU A 13 -12.48 16.51 16.02
CA LEU A 13 -13.44 15.84 15.13
C LEU A 13 -13.05 14.37 14.90
N GLN A 14 -11.77 14.09 14.68
CA GLN A 14 -11.24 12.73 14.61
C GLN A 14 -11.57 11.95 15.89
N HIS A 15 -11.26 12.51 17.07
CA HIS A 15 -11.51 11.88 18.35
C HIS A 15 -13.01 11.60 18.60
N LEU A 16 -13.88 12.55 18.23
CA LEU A 16 -15.33 12.37 18.31
C LEU A 16 -15.80 11.21 17.43
N MET A 17 -15.32 11.12 16.18
CA MET A 17 -15.65 10.00 15.29
C MET A 17 -15.13 8.66 15.81
N GLU A 18 -13.90 8.61 16.34
CA GLU A 18 -13.30 7.40 16.90
C GLU A 18 -14.06 6.88 18.11
N ARG A 19 -14.51 7.78 19.00
CA ARG A 19 -15.31 7.40 20.18
C ARG A 19 -16.73 6.97 19.85
N ALA A 20 -17.35 7.61 18.86
CA ALA A 20 -18.75 7.36 18.54
C ALA A 20 -18.96 6.04 17.78
N VAL A 21 -18.02 5.63 16.94
CA VAL A 21 -18.17 4.47 16.05
C VAL A 21 -16.86 3.71 15.94
N THR A 22 -16.83 2.43 16.28
CA THR A 22 -15.67 1.55 16.06
C THR A 22 -15.50 1.21 14.58
N GLY A 23 -14.25 1.09 14.10
CA GLY A 23 -13.96 0.78 12.69
C GLY A 23 -14.48 1.87 11.74
N ASN A 24 -15.21 1.48 10.70
CA ASN A 24 -15.78 2.38 9.69
C ASN A 24 -14.73 3.34 9.07
N TYR A 25 -13.52 2.84 8.87
CA TYR A 25 -12.38 3.65 8.48
C TYR A 25 -12.58 4.37 7.15
N SER A 26 -13.15 3.74 6.13
CA SER A 26 -13.39 4.41 4.85
C SER A 26 -14.32 5.62 4.98
N ALA A 27 -15.39 5.50 5.77
CA ALA A 27 -16.31 6.61 6.02
C ALA A 27 -15.64 7.74 6.83
N LYS A 28 -14.86 7.38 7.85
CA LYS A 28 -14.07 8.36 8.62
C LYS A 28 -13.03 9.05 7.76
N ALA A 29 -12.35 8.31 6.90
CA ALA A 29 -11.35 8.85 5.99
C ALA A 29 -11.96 9.86 5.01
N ALA A 30 -13.15 9.58 4.47
CA ALA A 30 -13.84 10.53 3.59
C ALA A 30 -14.13 11.87 4.29
N ILE A 31 -14.61 11.81 5.54
CA ILE A 31 -14.85 13.00 6.37
C ILE A 31 -13.53 13.70 6.72
N ASP A 32 -12.52 12.95 7.14
CA ASP A 32 -11.20 13.45 7.51
C ASP A 32 -10.52 14.16 6.34
N VAL A 33 -10.54 13.58 5.15
CA VAL A 33 -10.02 14.20 3.91
C VAL A 33 -10.75 15.50 3.60
N ALA A 34 -12.08 15.52 3.69
CA ALA A 34 -12.85 16.75 3.44
C ALA A 34 -12.52 17.87 4.44
N LEU A 35 -12.32 17.52 5.71
CA LEU A 35 -11.93 18.49 6.74
C LEU A 35 -10.50 19.02 6.55
N HIS A 36 -9.57 18.15 6.15
CA HIS A 36 -8.20 18.56 5.81
C HIS A 36 -8.17 19.45 4.57
N ASP A 37 -8.93 19.14 3.51
CA ASP A 37 -9.05 20.01 2.33
C ASP A 37 -9.65 21.38 2.70
N LEU A 38 -10.73 21.40 3.49
CA LEU A 38 -11.33 22.64 3.99
C LEU A 38 -10.32 23.50 4.77
N LYS A 39 -9.58 22.89 5.70
CA LYS A 39 -8.59 23.60 6.52
C LYS A 39 -7.38 24.07 5.70
N ALA A 40 -6.90 23.26 4.77
CA ALA A 40 -5.80 23.65 3.89
C ALA A 40 -6.21 24.84 3.01
N ARG A 41 -7.42 24.80 2.43
CA ARG A 41 -7.97 25.91 1.62
C ARG A 41 -8.21 27.18 2.42
N SER A 42 -8.71 27.09 3.66
CA SER A 42 -8.93 28.27 4.50
C SER A 42 -7.63 28.99 4.86
N LEU A 43 -6.51 28.26 4.85
CA LEU A 43 -5.16 28.79 5.05
C LEU A 43 -4.42 29.11 3.74
N ASN A 44 -5.05 28.85 2.58
CA ASN A 44 -4.43 28.96 1.25
C ASN A 44 -3.11 28.17 1.13
N LEU A 45 -3.10 26.96 1.69
CA LEU A 45 -1.96 26.03 1.65
C LEU A 45 -2.36 24.71 0.96
N PRO A 46 -1.40 24.00 0.35
CA PRO A 46 -1.62 22.60 0.00
C PRO A 46 -1.74 21.73 1.27
N LEU A 47 -2.42 20.60 1.19
CA LEU A 47 -2.60 19.69 2.34
C LEU A 47 -1.24 19.22 2.89
N SER A 48 -0.26 18.94 2.02
CA SER A 48 1.10 18.54 2.42
C SER A 48 1.76 19.55 3.36
N ASP A 49 1.59 20.86 3.12
CA ASP A 49 2.18 21.91 3.97
C ASP A 49 1.48 22.00 5.32
N LEU A 50 0.17 21.74 5.35
CA LEU A 50 -0.58 21.64 6.61
C LEU A 50 -0.07 20.50 7.51
N ILE A 51 0.53 19.45 6.94
CA ILE A 51 1.02 18.26 7.66
C ILE A 51 2.54 18.15 7.74
N GLY A 52 3.27 19.24 7.46
CA GLY A 52 4.72 19.34 7.69
C GLY A 52 5.56 19.70 6.46
N GLY A 53 4.98 19.65 5.27
CA GLY A 53 5.64 20.01 4.01
C GLY A 53 6.06 18.78 3.20
N ALA A 54 5.88 18.88 1.88
CA ALA A 54 6.33 17.84 0.95
C ALA A 54 7.86 17.86 0.81
N ILE A 55 8.47 16.68 0.88
CA ILE A 55 9.90 16.45 0.63
C ILE A 55 10.14 15.66 -0.68
N GLN A 56 9.07 15.20 -1.32
CA GLN A 56 9.08 14.60 -2.65
C GLN A 56 8.23 15.43 -3.62
N GLN A 57 8.72 15.61 -4.85
CA GLN A 57 8.01 16.36 -5.92
C GLN A 57 7.22 15.44 -6.87
N GLY A 58 7.45 14.13 -6.79
CA GLY A 58 6.76 13.13 -7.58
C GLY A 58 6.91 11.76 -6.94
N ILE A 59 5.86 10.96 -7.04
CA ILE A 59 5.80 9.61 -6.46
C ILE A 59 5.71 8.61 -7.61
N PRO A 60 6.57 7.58 -7.65
CA PRO A 60 6.46 6.51 -8.66
C PRO A 60 5.11 5.81 -8.54
N ILE A 61 4.36 5.73 -9.64
CA ILE A 61 3.06 5.05 -9.65
C ILE A 61 3.19 3.68 -10.29
N ALA A 62 2.90 2.62 -9.53
CA ALA A 62 2.79 1.28 -10.08
C ALA A 62 1.51 1.11 -10.91
N TRP A 63 1.58 0.31 -11.96
CA TRP A 63 0.44 -0.05 -12.80
C TRP A 63 0.04 -1.50 -12.55
N THR A 64 -1.25 -1.77 -12.34
CA THR A 64 -1.72 -3.15 -12.17
C THR A 64 -1.98 -3.79 -13.53
N LEU A 65 -1.31 -4.91 -13.81
CA LEU A 65 -1.61 -5.78 -14.94
C LEU A 65 -2.64 -6.82 -14.47
N ALA A 66 -3.85 -6.74 -15.02
CA ALA A 66 -4.99 -7.51 -14.55
C ALA A 66 -5.88 -7.98 -15.72
N SER A 67 -5.33 -8.10 -16.93
CA SER A 67 -6.14 -8.56 -18.06
C SER A 67 -6.47 -10.06 -17.97
N GLY A 68 -5.69 -10.81 -17.20
CA GLY A 68 -5.83 -12.26 -17.11
C GLY A 68 -5.34 -12.97 -18.37
N ASP A 69 -4.60 -12.29 -19.25
CA ASP A 69 -3.94 -12.89 -20.40
C ASP A 69 -2.48 -12.44 -20.46
N THR A 70 -1.57 -13.40 -20.62
CA THR A 70 -0.13 -13.12 -20.54
C THR A 70 0.34 -12.21 -21.66
N GLN A 71 -0.12 -12.44 -22.90
CA GLN A 71 0.33 -11.65 -24.04
C GLN A 71 -0.22 -10.22 -23.98
N ARG A 72 -1.46 -10.08 -23.52
CA ARG A 72 -2.07 -8.78 -23.31
C ARG A 72 -1.41 -7.99 -22.19
N ASP A 73 -1.11 -8.62 -21.06
CA ASP A 73 -0.41 -7.96 -19.95
C ASP A 73 1.01 -7.54 -20.35
N ILE A 74 1.72 -8.37 -21.13
CA ILE A 74 2.99 -8.00 -21.76
C ILE A 74 2.83 -6.75 -22.64
N ALA A 75 1.88 -6.75 -23.58
CA ALA A 75 1.69 -5.64 -24.51
C ALA A 75 1.39 -4.32 -23.77
N ILE A 76 0.56 -4.38 -22.73
CA ILE A 76 0.27 -3.22 -21.87
C ILE A 76 1.53 -2.75 -21.14
N ALA A 77 2.33 -3.67 -20.57
CA ALA A 77 3.55 -3.32 -19.87
C ALA A 77 4.55 -2.61 -20.80
N GLU A 78 4.76 -3.13 -22.02
CA GLU A 78 5.65 -2.52 -23.00
C GLU A 78 5.17 -1.13 -23.42
N GLU A 79 3.87 -0.96 -23.69
CA GLU A 79 3.27 0.34 -24.02
C GLU A 79 3.49 1.37 -22.88
N MET A 80 3.29 0.97 -21.62
CA MET A 80 3.46 1.86 -20.48
C MET A 80 4.92 2.27 -20.26
N ILE A 81 5.87 1.36 -20.50
CA ILE A 81 7.31 1.65 -20.46
C ILE A 81 7.69 2.61 -21.59
N GLU A 82 7.30 2.31 -22.83
CA GLU A 82 7.63 3.10 -24.02
C GLU A 82 7.11 4.54 -23.91
N ARG A 83 5.90 4.70 -23.37
CA ARG A 83 5.29 6.02 -23.12
C ARG A 83 5.82 6.70 -21.87
N ARG A 84 6.78 6.09 -21.14
CA ARG A 84 7.33 6.59 -19.87
C ARG A 84 6.24 6.91 -18.84
N ARG A 85 5.17 6.10 -18.83
CA ARG A 85 4.04 6.24 -17.92
C ARG A 85 4.27 5.45 -16.64
N HIS A 86 4.72 4.20 -16.77
CA HIS A 86 4.97 3.31 -15.65
C HIS A 86 6.13 2.37 -15.98
N ASN A 87 6.99 2.13 -14.98
CA ASN A 87 8.07 1.13 -15.01
C ASN A 87 8.02 0.25 -13.74
N ARG A 88 6.84 0.16 -13.13
CA ARG A 88 6.56 -0.58 -11.91
C ARG A 88 5.22 -1.25 -12.14
N PHE A 89 5.20 -2.58 -12.10
CA PHE A 89 4.00 -3.36 -12.35
C PHE A 89 3.62 -4.18 -11.12
N LYS A 90 2.32 -4.25 -10.88
CA LYS A 90 1.71 -5.10 -9.85
C LYS A 90 0.81 -6.12 -10.54
N ILE A 91 0.92 -7.39 -10.16
CA ILE A 91 0.15 -8.47 -10.77
C ILE A 91 -0.60 -9.22 -9.68
N LYS A 92 -1.91 -9.40 -9.86
CA LYS A 92 -2.73 -10.15 -8.92
C LYS A 92 -2.65 -11.64 -9.20
N LEU A 93 -2.33 -12.42 -8.18
CA LEU A 93 -2.23 -13.88 -8.24
C LEU A 93 -3.30 -14.52 -7.33
N GLY A 94 -3.30 -15.85 -7.25
CA GLY A 94 -4.12 -16.61 -6.30
C GLY A 94 -5.49 -17.03 -6.85
N VAL A 95 -5.81 -16.67 -8.10
CA VAL A 95 -7.00 -17.17 -8.81
C VAL A 95 -6.68 -18.48 -9.55
N ARG A 96 -5.46 -18.62 -10.06
CA ARG A 96 -5.00 -19.82 -10.77
C ARG A 96 -4.21 -20.72 -9.84
N SER A 97 -3.76 -21.86 -10.36
CA SER A 97 -2.76 -22.63 -9.64
C SER A 97 -1.45 -21.82 -9.52
N PRO A 98 -0.71 -21.93 -8.40
CA PRO A 98 0.55 -21.20 -8.24
C PRO A 98 1.58 -21.48 -9.34
N ALA A 99 1.55 -22.67 -9.94
CA ALA A 99 2.40 -23.02 -11.07
C ALA A 99 2.05 -22.23 -12.34
N ASP A 100 0.77 -21.98 -12.59
CA ASP A 100 0.33 -21.19 -13.75
C ASP A 100 0.60 -19.70 -13.55
N ASP A 101 0.40 -19.23 -12.32
CA ASP A 101 0.75 -17.87 -11.92
C ASP A 101 2.25 -17.62 -12.09
N LEU A 102 3.12 -18.53 -11.65
CA LEU A 102 4.56 -18.41 -11.86
C LEU A 102 4.92 -18.33 -13.36
N ARG A 103 4.38 -19.22 -14.20
CA ARG A 103 4.65 -19.19 -15.66
C ARG A 103 4.17 -17.90 -16.34
N HIS A 104 3.12 -17.29 -15.80
CA HIS A 104 2.64 -15.99 -16.26
C HIS A 104 3.61 -14.87 -15.88
N ILE A 105 4.08 -14.86 -14.63
CA ILE A 105 5.05 -13.89 -14.10
C ILE A 105 6.39 -13.98 -14.82
N GLU A 106 6.95 -15.18 -15.00
CA GLU A 106 8.24 -15.40 -15.66
C GLU A 106 8.27 -14.78 -17.06
N LYS A 107 7.21 -14.98 -17.85
CA LYS A 107 7.09 -14.40 -19.20
C LYS A 107 7.02 -12.89 -19.19
N ILE A 108 6.32 -12.29 -18.22
CA ILE A 108 6.25 -10.84 -18.09
C ILE A 108 7.62 -10.29 -17.70
N ILE A 109 8.28 -10.88 -16.71
CA ILE A 109 9.60 -10.45 -16.24
C ILE A 109 10.64 -10.58 -17.36
N GLU A 110 10.68 -11.73 -18.06
CA GLU A 110 11.56 -11.93 -19.22
C GLU A 110 11.39 -10.82 -20.25
N ARG A 111 10.14 -10.41 -20.49
CA ARG A 111 9.84 -9.41 -21.52
C ARG A 111 10.15 -7.99 -21.09
N VAL A 112 9.84 -7.60 -19.86
CA VAL A 112 10.16 -6.24 -19.37
C VAL A 112 11.64 -6.08 -19.07
N GLY A 113 12.30 -7.14 -18.58
CA GLY A 113 13.70 -7.14 -18.16
C GLY A 113 13.99 -6.05 -17.13
N ASP A 114 15.21 -5.51 -17.13
CA ASP A 114 15.65 -4.45 -16.22
C ASP A 114 14.94 -3.10 -16.44
N ARG A 115 14.03 -2.99 -17.42
CA ARG A 115 13.30 -1.75 -17.72
C ARG A 115 12.21 -1.47 -16.69
N ALA A 116 11.73 -2.48 -15.98
CA ALA A 116 10.66 -2.33 -15.01
C ALA A 116 10.75 -3.33 -13.87
N ALA A 117 10.21 -2.94 -12.71
CA ALA A 117 10.11 -3.82 -11.56
C ALA A 117 8.73 -4.49 -11.48
N VAL A 118 8.68 -5.76 -11.10
CA VAL A 118 7.45 -6.56 -11.00
C VAL A 118 7.21 -6.98 -9.55
N ARG A 119 5.99 -6.72 -9.08
CA ARG A 119 5.47 -7.09 -7.77
C ARG A 119 4.24 -7.96 -7.94
N VAL A 120 3.94 -8.75 -6.93
CA VAL A 120 2.73 -9.58 -6.92
C VAL A 120 1.89 -9.31 -5.69
N ASP A 121 0.58 -9.49 -5.83
CA ASP A 121 -0.39 -9.41 -4.74
C ASP A 121 -1.24 -10.66 -4.77
N ILE A 122 -1.16 -11.41 -3.68
CA ILE A 122 -1.84 -12.69 -3.53
C ILE A 122 -3.22 -12.50 -2.89
N ASN A 123 -3.51 -11.32 -2.32
CA ASN A 123 -4.75 -11.00 -1.62
C ASN A 123 -5.19 -12.10 -0.65
N GLN A 124 -4.26 -12.60 0.18
CA GLN A 124 -4.47 -13.62 1.21
C GLN A 124 -4.86 -15.01 0.68
N ALA A 125 -4.73 -15.27 -0.62
CA ALA A 125 -5.23 -16.50 -1.24
C ALA A 125 -4.44 -17.77 -0.88
N TRP A 126 -3.21 -17.64 -0.39
CA TRP A 126 -2.39 -18.79 -0.03
C TRP A 126 -2.43 -19.08 1.47
N ASP A 127 -2.27 -20.35 1.81
CA ASP A 127 -1.82 -20.73 3.14
C ASP A 127 -0.30 -20.64 3.24
N GLU A 128 0.22 -20.78 4.46
CA GLU A 128 1.66 -20.70 4.71
C GLU A 128 2.46 -21.79 3.97
N ASN A 129 1.91 -23.00 3.88
CA ASN A 129 2.57 -24.13 3.22
C ASN A 129 2.73 -23.89 1.71
N THR A 130 1.72 -23.29 1.08
CA THR A 130 1.79 -22.87 -0.31
C THR A 130 2.78 -21.71 -0.44
N ALA A 131 2.68 -20.69 0.40
CA ALA A 131 3.55 -19.52 0.34
C ALA A 131 5.04 -19.88 0.50
N SER A 132 5.39 -20.77 1.43
CA SER A 132 6.79 -21.20 1.65
C SER A 132 7.41 -21.94 0.47
N VAL A 133 6.59 -22.58 -0.38
CA VAL A 133 7.03 -23.26 -1.60
C VAL A 133 7.19 -22.30 -2.77
N TRP A 134 6.30 -21.31 -2.89
CA TRP A 134 6.18 -20.50 -4.11
C TRP A 134 6.83 -19.12 -4.03
N ILE A 135 6.95 -18.51 -2.83
CA ILE A 135 7.65 -17.23 -2.66
C ILE A 135 9.12 -17.31 -3.12
N PRO A 136 9.92 -18.33 -2.76
CA PRO A 136 11.29 -18.45 -3.26
C PRO A 136 11.38 -18.56 -4.79
N ARG A 137 10.34 -19.12 -5.43
CA ARG A 137 10.29 -19.25 -6.90
C ARG A 137 9.93 -17.94 -7.58
N LEU A 138 9.03 -17.16 -6.96
CA LEU A 138 8.74 -15.80 -7.39
C LEU A 138 9.98 -14.91 -7.26
N GLU A 139 10.71 -15.02 -6.15
CA GLU A 139 11.99 -14.34 -5.94
C GLU A 139 13.00 -14.71 -7.03
N ALA A 140 13.20 -16.01 -7.29
CA ALA A 140 14.10 -16.49 -8.33
C ALA A 140 13.70 -16.03 -9.75
N ALA A 141 12.40 -15.82 -9.99
CA ALA A 141 11.89 -15.26 -11.24
C ALA A 141 12.11 -13.75 -11.36
N GLY A 142 12.51 -13.05 -10.29
CA GLY A 142 12.80 -11.61 -10.28
C GLY A 142 11.68 -10.72 -9.69
N VAL A 143 10.74 -11.29 -8.94
CA VAL A 143 9.74 -10.51 -8.21
C VAL A 143 10.41 -9.78 -7.03
N GLU A 144 10.18 -8.46 -6.91
CA GLU A 144 10.82 -7.65 -5.86
C GLU A 144 10.01 -7.54 -4.56
N LEU A 145 8.71 -7.84 -4.62
CA LEU A 145 7.78 -7.71 -3.49
C LEU A 145 6.60 -8.67 -3.64
N VAL A 146 6.25 -9.34 -2.54
CA VAL A 146 5.04 -10.15 -2.40
C VAL A 146 4.09 -9.50 -1.39
N GLU A 147 2.94 -9.04 -1.87
CA GLU A 147 1.89 -8.41 -1.06
C GLU A 147 0.90 -9.45 -0.53
N GLN A 148 0.72 -9.39 0.80
CA GLN A 148 -0.22 -10.17 1.61
C GLN A 148 -0.42 -11.62 1.12
N PRO A 149 0.62 -12.48 1.22
CA PRO A 149 0.55 -13.86 0.72
C PRO A 149 -0.51 -14.69 1.45
N VAL A 150 -0.60 -14.52 2.77
CA VAL A 150 -1.42 -15.35 3.66
C VAL A 150 -2.52 -14.53 4.35
N ALA A 151 -3.47 -15.23 4.97
CA ALA A 151 -4.56 -14.64 5.74
C ALA A 151 -4.10 -13.54 6.70
N ARG A 152 -4.84 -12.43 6.74
CA ARG A 152 -4.53 -11.23 7.54
C ARG A 152 -4.37 -11.45 9.04
N SER A 153 -4.88 -12.56 9.58
CA SER A 153 -4.76 -12.88 11.01
C SER A 153 -3.48 -13.63 11.34
N ASN A 154 -2.74 -14.15 10.34
CA ASN A 154 -1.60 -15.03 10.55
C ASN A 154 -0.28 -14.25 10.51
N PHE A 155 -0.06 -13.40 11.51
CA PHE A 155 1.17 -12.60 11.65
C PHE A 155 2.41 -13.47 11.83
N ASP A 156 2.26 -14.63 12.46
CA ASP A 156 3.33 -15.59 12.65
C ASP A 156 3.83 -16.19 11.34
N ALA A 157 2.91 -16.50 10.41
CA ALA A 157 3.29 -16.94 9.07
C ALA A 157 3.98 -15.80 8.31
N LEU A 158 3.45 -14.58 8.35
CA LEU A 158 4.11 -13.42 7.71
C LEU A 158 5.54 -13.25 8.23
N ARG A 159 5.74 -13.34 9.55
CA ARG A 159 7.07 -13.24 10.18
C ARG A 159 8.04 -14.31 9.68
N ARG A 160 7.60 -15.56 9.59
CA ARG A 160 8.45 -16.65 9.06
C ARG A 160 8.75 -16.44 7.59
N LEU A 161 7.76 -16.10 6.78
CA LEU A 161 7.93 -15.84 5.36
C LEU A 161 8.86 -14.63 5.09
N SER A 162 8.76 -13.56 5.87
CA SER A 162 9.65 -12.39 5.76
C SER A 162 11.09 -12.73 6.21
N ALA A 163 11.25 -13.54 7.25
CA ALA A 163 12.58 -13.94 7.73
C ALA A 163 13.31 -14.94 6.82
N ASP A 164 12.56 -15.82 6.14
CA ASP A 164 13.12 -16.97 5.40
C ASP A 164 13.35 -16.69 3.90
N ASN A 165 12.94 -15.52 3.38
CA ASN A 165 13.02 -15.17 1.95
C ASN A 165 13.78 -13.86 1.73
N GLY A 166 14.40 -13.69 0.56
CA GLY A 166 15.07 -12.43 0.20
C GLY A 166 14.14 -11.42 -0.48
N VAL A 167 13.01 -11.88 -1.01
CA VAL A 167 11.95 -11.00 -1.53
C VAL A 167 11.17 -10.34 -0.39
N ALA A 168 10.92 -9.04 -0.50
CA ALA A 168 10.23 -8.28 0.53
C ALA A 168 8.75 -8.71 0.65
N ILE A 169 8.28 -8.89 1.89
CA ILE A 169 6.88 -9.18 2.20
C ILE A 169 6.18 -7.89 2.64
N LEU A 170 5.05 -7.59 2.01
CA LEU A 170 4.26 -6.40 2.31
C LEU A 170 2.94 -6.77 2.99
N ALA A 171 2.62 -6.09 4.10
CA ALA A 171 1.31 -6.17 4.74
C ALA A 171 0.34 -5.13 4.14
N ASP A 172 -0.81 -5.60 3.66
CA ASP A 172 -1.96 -4.77 3.30
C ASP A 172 -3.13 -5.06 4.23
N GLU A 173 -3.83 -6.20 4.08
CA GLU A 173 -5.01 -6.51 4.89
C GLU A 173 -4.68 -6.81 6.37
N SER A 174 -3.45 -7.22 6.66
CA SER A 174 -2.94 -7.34 8.04
C SER A 174 -2.82 -5.97 8.71
N LEU A 175 -2.44 -4.96 7.93
CA LEU A 175 -2.27 -3.58 8.37
C LEU A 175 -3.64 -2.87 8.38
N SER A 176 -4.41 -3.14 9.41
CA SER A 176 -5.84 -2.78 9.48
C SER A 176 -6.22 -1.83 10.62
N SER A 177 -5.24 -1.44 11.43
CA SER A 177 -5.38 -0.54 12.56
C SER A 177 -4.00 -0.08 13.04
N LEU A 178 -3.95 0.94 13.90
CA LEU A 178 -2.72 1.32 14.59
C LEU A 178 -2.18 0.20 15.49
N ALA A 179 -3.07 -0.58 16.11
CA ALA A 179 -2.67 -1.71 16.94
C ALA A 179 -1.99 -2.80 16.11
N SER A 180 -2.57 -3.17 14.95
CA SER A 180 -1.93 -4.13 14.05
C SER A 180 -0.62 -3.61 13.47
N ALA A 181 -0.52 -2.31 13.16
CA ALA A 181 0.73 -1.70 12.71
C ALA A 181 1.83 -1.85 13.77
N PHE A 182 1.49 -1.56 15.04
CA PHE A 182 2.41 -1.76 16.15
C PHE A 182 2.81 -3.22 16.34
N GLU A 183 1.87 -4.17 16.32
CA GLU A 183 2.18 -5.59 16.51
C GLU A 183 3.03 -6.16 15.37
N LEU A 184 2.71 -5.83 14.11
CA LEU A 184 3.53 -6.22 12.94
C LEU A 184 4.96 -5.68 13.06
N ALA A 185 5.10 -4.43 13.50
CA ALA A 185 6.40 -3.79 13.65
C ALA A 185 7.20 -4.34 14.83
N ARG A 186 6.56 -4.49 16.00
CA ARG A 186 7.15 -5.04 17.23
C ARG A 186 7.75 -6.43 17.01
N HIS A 187 7.11 -7.24 16.17
CA HIS A 187 7.53 -8.61 15.88
C HIS A 187 8.28 -8.77 14.56
N HIS A 188 8.56 -7.67 13.85
CA HIS A 188 9.16 -7.66 12.51
C HIS A 188 8.51 -8.69 11.58
N CYS A 189 7.18 -8.63 11.47
CA CYS A 189 6.40 -9.59 10.71
C CYS A 189 6.51 -9.41 9.19
N VAL A 190 6.89 -8.23 8.72
CA VAL A 190 6.91 -7.84 7.30
C VAL A 190 7.97 -6.77 7.05
N ASP A 191 8.35 -6.62 5.79
CA ASP A 191 9.36 -5.67 5.32
C ASP A 191 8.75 -4.33 4.90
N ALA A 192 7.47 -4.31 4.54
CA ALA A 192 6.77 -3.12 4.08
C ALA A 192 5.31 -3.04 4.51
N PHE A 193 4.80 -1.80 4.63
CA PHE A 193 3.42 -1.46 4.94
C PHE A 193 2.72 -0.78 3.77
N SER A 194 1.55 -1.30 3.38
CA SER A 194 0.64 -0.66 2.41
C SER A 194 -0.14 0.47 3.09
N LEU A 195 0.33 1.70 2.94
CA LEU A 195 -0.37 2.85 3.50
C LEU A 195 -1.62 3.13 2.66
N LYS A 196 -2.79 3.22 3.31
CA LYS A 196 -4.07 3.59 2.66
C LYS A 196 -4.90 4.42 3.62
N LEU A 197 -5.27 5.64 3.23
CA LEU A 197 -6.05 6.55 4.09
C LEU A 197 -7.38 5.93 4.54
N CYS A 198 -8.06 5.26 3.61
CA CYS A 198 -9.32 4.56 3.87
C CYS A 198 -9.21 3.41 4.87
N ASN A 199 -8.04 2.77 5.00
CA ASN A 199 -7.82 1.68 5.96
C ASN A 199 -7.51 2.21 7.36
N MET A 200 -6.98 3.43 7.47
CA MET A 200 -6.58 4.04 8.75
C MET A 200 -7.56 5.09 9.27
N GLY A 201 -8.59 5.43 8.50
CA GLY A 201 -9.58 6.42 8.89
C GLY A 201 -9.14 7.85 8.66
N GLY A 202 -8.18 8.08 7.75
CA GLY A 202 -7.75 9.42 7.35
C GLY A 202 -6.26 9.68 7.46
N VAL A 203 -5.90 10.95 7.28
CA VAL A 203 -4.53 11.47 7.20
C VAL A 203 -3.77 11.22 8.51
N ALA A 204 -4.35 11.64 9.64
CA ALA A 204 -3.66 11.63 10.92
C ALA A 204 -3.25 10.23 11.39
N ASN A 205 -4.09 9.22 11.17
CA ASN A 205 -3.75 7.83 11.53
C ASN A 205 -2.81 7.19 10.52
N THR A 206 -2.90 7.55 9.23
CA THR A 206 -1.92 7.08 8.22
C THR A 206 -0.52 7.58 8.56
N LEU A 207 -0.36 8.85 8.94
CA LEU A 207 0.94 9.40 9.37
C LEU A 207 1.48 8.71 10.63
N LYS A 208 0.62 8.32 11.58
CA LYS A 208 1.06 7.52 12.74
C LYS A 208 1.56 6.14 12.32
N VAL A 209 0.91 5.47 11.36
CA VAL A 209 1.40 4.19 10.83
C VAL A 209 2.74 4.37 10.12
N ALA A 210 2.89 5.43 9.31
CA ALA A 210 4.15 5.74 8.65
C ALA A 210 5.27 5.98 9.68
N ALA A 211 4.99 6.70 10.78
CA ALA A 211 5.95 6.90 11.86
C ALA A 211 6.33 5.60 12.58
N ILE A 212 5.38 4.67 12.78
CA ILE A 212 5.69 3.33 13.31
C ILE A 212 6.60 2.57 12.35
N ALA A 213 6.32 2.63 11.05
CA ALA A 213 7.12 1.98 10.02
C ALA A 213 8.56 2.51 10.03
N GLU A 214 8.72 3.83 9.98
CA GLU A 214 10.01 4.52 10.01
C GLU A 214 10.82 4.16 11.25
N ALA A 215 10.21 4.24 12.44
CA ALA A 215 10.88 3.92 13.70
C ALA A 215 11.31 2.44 13.82
N SER A 216 10.69 1.56 13.03
CA SER A 216 10.93 0.11 13.07
C SER A 216 11.73 -0.41 11.88
N GLY A 217 12.18 0.48 10.98
CA GLY A 217 12.91 0.10 9.76
C GLY A 217 12.04 -0.59 8.71
N ILE A 218 10.71 -0.49 8.79
CA ILE A 218 9.76 -1.04 7.81
C ILE A 218 9.51 -0.01 6.71
N ALA A 219 9.57 -0.44 5.46
CA ALA A 219 9.33 0.44 4.32
C ALA A 219 7.85 0.85 4.20
N SER A 220 7.61 2.07 3.72
CA SER A 220 6.27 2.51 3.34
C SER A 220 6.03 2.29 1.84
N TYR A 221 4.82 1.86 1.49
CA TYR A 221 4.34 1.71 0.13
C TYR A 221 3.01 2.46 -0.04
N GLY A 222 2.87 3.22 -1.13
CA GLY A 222 1.69 4.01 -1.44
C GLY A 222 0.53 3.14 -1.95
N GLY A 223 -0.21 2.52 -1.04
CA GLY A 223 -1.39 1.71 -1.39
C GLY A 223 -2.59 2.55 -1.84
N THR A 224 -3.55 1.88 -2.49
CA THR A 224 -4.85 2.46 -2.86
C THR A 224 -5.98 1.43 -2.77
N MET A 225 -7.21 1.89 -2.57
CA MET A 225 -8.45 1.12 -2.77
C MET A 225 -9.11 1.44 -4.12
N LEU A 226 -8.32 1.89 -5.11
CA LEU A 226 -8.79 2.44 -6.38
C LEU A 226 -9.66 3.69 -6.18
N ASP A 227 -9.17 4.56 -5.31
CA ASP A 227 -9.82 5.82 -4.96
C ASP A 227 -9.97 6.74 -6.18
N SER A 228 -10.99 7.61 -6.16
CA SER A 228 -11.10 8.69 -7.15
C SER A 228 -9.96 9.70 -7.02
N SER A 229 -9.92 10.70 -7.91
CA SER A 229 -8.92 11.77 -7.84
C SER A 229 -8.90 12.50 -6.50
N ILE A 230 -10.01 12.55 -5.75
CA ILE A 230 -10.05 13.18 -4.43
C ILE A 230 -9.24 12.38 -3.41
N GLY A 231 -9.51 11.07 -3.29
CA GLY A 231 -8.79 10.21 -2.36
C GLY A 231 -7.32 10.04 -2.77
N THR A 232 -7.06 9.90 -4.07
CA THR A 232 -5.71 9.83 -4.61
C THR A 232 -4.91 11.11 -4.33
N ALA A 233 -5.48 12.30 -4.55
CA ALA A 233 -4.77 13.55 -4.25
C ALA A 233 -4.45 13.71 -2.75
N ALA A 234 -5.40 13.35 -1.88
CA ALA A 234 -5.16 13.39 -0.43
C ALA A 234 -4.05 12.42 -0.02
N ALA A 235 -4.04 11.19 -0.57
CA ALA A 235 -3.00 10.21 -0.33
C ALA A 235 -1.62 10.70 -0.83
N LEU A 236 -1.55 11.29 -2.03
CA LEU A 236 -0.30 11.85 -2.56
C LEU A 236 0.25 12.98 -1.69
N HIS A 237 -0.60 13.86 -1.14
CA HIS A 237 -0.13 14.88 -0.19
C HIS A 237 0.46 14.27 1.08
N VAL A 238 -0.05 13.14 1.56
CA VAL A 238 0.52 12.40 2.69
C VAL A 238 1.83 11.73 2.30
N TYR A 239 1.85 10.98 1.20
CA TYR A 239 3.03 10.23 0.76
C TYR A 239 4.20 11.15 0.41
N ALA A 240 3.92 12.35 -0.11
CA ALA A 240 4.94 13.34 -0.45
C ALA A 240 5.70 13.88 0.77
N THR A 241 5.19 13.71 2.00
CA THR A 241 5.90 14.12 3.23
C THR A 241 6.76 13.00 3.82
N LEU A 242 6.72 11.79 3.27
CA LEU A 242 7.48 10.64 3.78
C LEU A 242 8.88 10.58 3.15
N PRO A 243 9.93 10.15 3.90
CA PRO A 243 11.32 10.23 3.44
C PRO A 243 11.68 9.24 2.32
N THR A 244 11.24 7.98 2.43
CA THR A 244 11.60 6.94 1.45
C THR A 244 10.44 5.96 1.24
N MET A 245 10.09 5.72 -0.03
CA MET A 245 9.13 4.70 -0.45
C MET A 245 9.76 3.84 -1.55
N PRO A 246 10.69 2.92 -1.19
CA PRO A 246 11.53 2.21 -2.16
C PRO A 246 10.72 1.35 -3.14
N PHE A 247 9.56 0.87 -2.70
CA PHE A 247 8.67 0.03 -3.47
C PHE A 247 7.60 0.79 -4.25
N GLY A 248 7.56 2.13 -4.21
CA GLY A 248 6.53 2.93 -4.87
C GLY A 248 5.55 3.58 -3.90
#